data_AF-A0A0Q6M4T9-F1
#
_entry.id   AF-A0A0Q6M4T9-F1
#
_cell.length_a   1.000
_cell.length_b   1.000
_cell.length_c   1.000
_cell.angle_alpha   90.00
_cell.angle_beta   90.00
_cell.angle_gamma   90.00
#
_symmetry.space_group_name_H-M   'P 1'
#
loop_
_entity.id
_entity.type
_entity.pdbx_description
1 polymer ?
#
loop_
_entity_poly.entity_id
_entity_poly.type
_entity_poly.pdbx_seq_one_letter_code
_entity_poly.pdbx_strand_id
1 'polypeptide(L)'
;MVGQDTQKIGSALHAPFKELANRLSGDYGGVMEHLWIDLELLRSHAKEDGSAKHPFRFQKRVSGRGPFGLPDQPDSFNVGHFSVRPDFDRLLLLPMDEVIPYVLSLIYRASGVLIEKKKKLGAFDAELFLTRFKAESHTLGFEFESLFPTNELGRKLKGK
;
A
#
# COMPACT_ATOMS: atom_id res chain seq x y z
N MET A 1 -0.70 -13.54 18.52
CA MET A 1 -1.76 -14.54 18.33
C MET A 1 -2.70 -13.99 17.28
N VAL A 2 -2.77 -14.61 16.10
CA VAL A 2 -3.77 -14.28 15.07
C VAL A 2 -5.11 -14.69 15.66
N GLY A 3 -6.07 -13.78 15.81
CA GLY A 3 -7.43 -14.20 16.17
C GLY A 3 -7.97 -15.06 15.03
N GLN A 4 -8.67 -16.17 15.32
CA GLN A 4 -9.24 -17.05 14.28
C GLN A 4 -10.05 -16.26 13.23
N ASP A 5 -10.66 -15.15 13.65
CA ASP A 5 -11.45 -14.27 12.78
C ASP A 5 -10.60 -13.51 11.75
N THR A 6 -9.41 -13.02 12.11
CA THR A 6 -8.54 -12.31 11.15
C THR A 6 -7.87 -13.26 10.16
N GLN A 7 -7.75 -14.56 10.52
CA GLN A 7 -7.30 -15.59 9.60
C GLN A 7 -8.31 -15.82 8.47
N LYS A 8 -9.61 -15.91 8.80
CA LYS A 8 -10.69 -16.06 7.80
C LYS A 8 -10.71 -14.87 6.84
N ILE A 9 -10.56 -13.66 7.36
CA ILE A 9 -10.45 -12.43 6.57
C ILE A 9 -9.24 -12.48 5.66
N GLY A 10 -8.06 -12.83 6.19
CA GLY A 10 -6.84 -12.97 5.40
C GLY A 10 -6.99 -13.97 4.24
N SER A 11 -7.63 -15.11 4.49
CA SER A 11 -7.92 -16.09 3.44
C SER A 11 -8.87 -15.56 2.36
N ALA A 12 -9.91 -14.81 2.75
CA ALA A 12 -10.86 -14.21 1.80
C ALA A 12 -10.22 -13.12 0.92
N LEU A 13 -9.25 -12.38 1.45
CA LEU A 13 -8.55 -11.31 0.73
C LEU A 13 -7.49 -11.85 -0.24
N HIS A 14 -6.95 -13.06 -0.01
CA HIS A 14 -5.78 -13.55 -0.73
C HIS A 14 -5.97 -13.62 -2.25
N ALA A 15 -7.02 -14.30 -2.71
CA ALA A 15 -7.25 -14.50 -4.15
C ALA A 15 -7.58 -13.17 -4.89
N PRO A 16 -8.52 -12.34 -4.40
CA PRO A 16 -8.79 -11.03 -5.00
C PRO A 16 -7.55 -10.14 -5.10
N PHE A 17 -6.72 -10.10 -4.05
CA PHE A 17 -5.56 -9.20 -4.03
C PHE A 17 -4.41 -9.72 -4.86
N LYS A 18 -4.25 -11.04 -4.96
CA LYS A 18 -3.30 -11.64 -5.90
C LYS A 18 -3.66 -11.28 -7.34
N GLU A 19 -4.94 -11.40 -7.70
CA GLU A 19 -5.43 -11.05 -9.03
C GLU A 19 -5.29 -9.54 -9.32
N LEU A 20 -5.67 -8.69 -8.36
CA LEU A 20 -5.47 -7.25 -8.48
C LEU A 20 -3.99 -6.87 -8.63
N ALA A 21 -3.09 -7.49 -7.86
CA ALA A 21 -1.65 -7.26 -7.96
C ALA A 21 -1.09 -7.64 -9.35
N ASN A 22 -1.57 -8.75 -9.93
CA ASN A 22 -1.20 -9.15 -11.29
C ASN A 22 -1.66 -8.11 -12.32
N ARG A 23 -2.89 -7.61 -12.20
CA ARG A 23 -3.47 -6.60 -13.12
C ARG A 23 -2.79 -5.25 -12.99
N LEU A 24 -2.39 -4.89 -11.78
CA LEU A 24 -1.66 -3.66 -11.52
C LEU A 24 -0.17 -3.76 -11.84
N SER A 25 0.36 -4.95 -12.11
CA SER A 25 1.72 -5.08 -12.60
C SER A 25 1.85 -4.43 -13.98
N GLY A 26 2.89 -3.62 -14.14
CA GLY A 26 3.14 -2.90 -15.38
C GLY A 26 4.08 -1.72 -15.20
N ASP A 27 4.35 -1.03 -16.29
CA ASP A 27 5.18 0.16 -16.29
C ASP A 27 4.36 1.40 -15.92
N TYR A 28 4.81 2.10 -14.87
CA TYR A 28 4.27 3.39 -14.43
C TYR A 28 5.34 4.49 -14.52
N GLY A 29 6.46 4.21 -15.19
CA GLY A 29 7.62 5.06 -15.23
C GLY A 29 8.39 5.15 -13.91
N GLY A 30 9.45 5.96 -13.93
CA GLY A 30 10.29 6.18 -12.76
C GLY A 30 11.30 5.08 -12.52
N VAL A 31 11.84 5.07 -11.30
CA VAL A 31 12.92 4.16 -10.89
C VAL A 31 12.42 3.07 -9.96
N MET A 32 11.16 3.11 -9.52
CA MET A 32 10.59 2.11 -8.62
C MET A 32 10.28 0.83 -9.39
N GLU A 33 10.83 -0.29 -8.93
CA GLU A 33 10.67 -1.61 -9.57
C GLU A 33 9.57 -2.44 -8.89
N HIS A 34 9.40 -2.25 -7.58
CA HIS A 34 8.33 -2.90 -6.82
C HIS A 34 7.64 -1.92 -5.86
N LEU A 35 6.34 -2.14 -5.66
CA LEU A 35 5.56 -1.50 -4.62
C LEU A 35 4.99 -2.58 -3.70
N TRP A 36 5.36 -2.54 -2.43
CA TRP A 36 4.90 -3.46 -1.40
C TRP A 36 3.95 -2.73 -0.45
N ILE A 37 2.71 -3.22 -0.40
CA ILE A 37 1.66 -2.70 0.46
C ILE A 37 1.33 -3.80 1.47
N ASP A 38 1.69 -3.57 2.73
CA ASP A 38 1.50 -4.55 3.80
C ASP A 38 0.18 -4.28 4.54
N LEU A 39 -0.79 -5.19 4.45
CA LEU A 39 -2.05 -5.08 5.19
C LEU A 39 -1.91 -5.71 6.58
N GLU A 40 -1.89 -4.88 7.61
CA GLU A 40 -1.70 -5.31 8.99
C GLU A 40 -2.98 -5.95 9.56
N LEU A 41 -3.11 -7.27 9.46
CA LEU A 41 -4.23 -8.04 10.04
C LEU A 41 -3.96 -8.57 11.46
N LEU A 42 -2.89 -8.12 12.11
CA LEU A 42 -2.51 -8.50 13.47
C LEU A 42 -2.57 -7.31 14.41
N ARG A 43 -3.55 -7.30 15.32
CA ARG A 43 -3.71 -6.22 16.30
C ARG A 43 -2.45 -6.03 17.15
N SER A 44 -1.73 -7.09 17.47
CA SER A 44 -0.47 -7.04 18.24
C SER A 44 0.69 -6.34 17.52
N HIS A 45 0.58 -6.03 16.23
CA HIS A 45 1.58 -5.26 15.49
C HIS A 45 1.32 -3.75 15.52
N ALA A 46 0.24 -3.32 16.18
CA ALA A 46 -0.06 -1.91 16.39
C ALA A 46 1.06 -1.18 17.11
N LYS A 47 1.31 0.07 16.70
CA LYS A 47 1.89 1.04 17.60
C LYS A 47 0.88 1.40 18.70
N GLU A 48 1.38 1.89 19.83
CA GLU A 48 0.55 2.33 20.95
C GLU A 48 -0.44 3.42 20.56
N ASP A 49 -0.10 4.25 19.58
CA ASP A 49 -0.96 5.31 19.03
C ASP A 49 -2.00 4.82 18.01
N GLY A 50 -2.05 3.51 17.75
CA GLY A 50 -2.97 2.90 16.79
C GLY A 50 -2.63 3.12 15.32
N SER A 51 -1.49 3.76 15.00
CA SER A 51 -1.04 3.97 13.62
C SER A 51 -0.41 2.71 13.01
N ALA A 52 -0.33 2.69 11.66
CA ALA A 52 0.38 1.64 10.95
C ALA A 52 1.86 1.58 11.35
N LYS A 53 2.39 0.36 11.44
CA LYS A 53 3.74 0.08 11.89
C LYS A 53 4.79 0.74 11.00
N HIS A 54 4.63 0.60 9.68
CA HIS A 54 5.62 1.10 8.72
C HIS A 54 5.07 2.26 7.88
N PRO A 55 5.56 3.50 8.10
CA PRO A 55 5.25 4.61 7.20
C PRO A 55 5.91 4.36 5.84
N PHE A 56 5.49 5.13 4.82
CA PHE A 56 6.07 5.01 3.49
C PHE A 56 7.59 5.23 3.48
N ARG A 57 8.30 4.26 2.91
CA ARG A 57 9.73 4.30 2.64
C ARG A 57 9.99 3.90 1.20
N PHE A 58 10.86 4.65 0.53
CA PHE A 58 11.42 4.26 -0.76
C PHE A 58 12.86 3.80 -0.55
N GLN A 59 13.08 2.49 -0.66
CA GLN A 59 14.40 1.88 -0.56
C GLN A 59 15.03 1.85 -1.94
N LYS A 60 16.00 2.74 -2.16
CA LYS A 60 16.80 2.72 -3.37
C LYS A 60 17.81 1.58 -3.33
N ARG A 61 18.12 1.04 -4.50
CA ARG A 61 19.21 0.12 -4.76
C ARG A 61 20.49 0.71 -4.17
N VAL A 62 21.09 -0.08 -3.29
CA VAL A 62 22.46 0.12 -2.85
C VAL A 62 23.26 -0.94 -3.59
N SER A 63 24.29 -0.58 -4.34
CA SER A 63 25.22 -1.60 -4.82
C SER A 63 25.84 -2.25 -3.59
N GLY A 64 25.68 -3.58 -3.47
CA GLY A 64 26.50 -4.34 -2.54
C GLY A 64 27.94 -4.19 -3.01
N ARG A 65 28.82 -3.65 -2.17
CA ARG A 65 30.24 -3.58 -2.50
C ARG A 65 30.73 -5.02 -2.59
N GLY A 66 31.08 -5.46 -3.80
CA GLY A 66 31.59 -6.81 -4.02
C GLY A 66 32.81 -7.07 -3.12
N PRO A 67 32.89 -8.21 -2.41
CA PRO A 67 34.11 -8.56 -1.70
C PRO A 67 35.24 -8.78 -2.71
N PHE A 68 36.44 -8.26 -2.40
CA PHE A 68 37.69 -8.54 -3.12
C PHE A 68 37.70 -8.22 -4.63
N GLY A 69 37.22 -7.03 -5.04
CA GLY A 69 37.37 -6.57 -6.43
C GLY A 69 36.48 -7.31 -7.44
N LEU A 70 35.54 -8.12 -6.96
CA LEU A 70 34.45 -8.65 -7.79
C LEU A 70 33.50 -7.51 -8.22
N PRO A 71 32.86 -7.63 -9.39
CA PRO A 71 31.85 -6.67 -9.82
C PRO A 71 30.74 -6.56 -8.77
N ASP A 72 30.26 -5.34 -8.54
CA ASP A 72 29.10 -5.09 -7.67
C ASP A 72 27.93 -5.97 -8.13
N GLN A 73 27.51 -6.90 -7.28
CA GLN A 73 26.24 -7.60 -7.46
C GLN A 73 25.13 -6.71 -6.89
N PRO A 74 24.11 -6.37 -7.69
CA PRO A 74 22.96 -5.67 -7.16
C PRO A 74 22.11 -6.61 -6.31
N ASP A 75 22.28 -6.51 -5.00
CA ASP A 75 21.57 -7.37 -4.05
C ASP A 75 20.10 -6.94 -3.81
N SER A 76 19.61 -5.84 -4.41
CA SER A 76 18.24 -5.37 -4.17
C SER A 76 17.65 -4.48 -5.27
N PHE A 77 16.33 -4.61 -5.45
CA PHE A 77 15.46 -3.77 -6.28
C PHE A 77 15.15 -2.42 -5.60
N ASN A 78 14.77 -1.41 -6.39
CA ASN A 78 14.15 -0.18 -5.90
C ASN A 78 12.71 -0.46 -5.44
N VAL A 79 12.47 -0.44 -4.12
CA VAL A 79 11.17 -0.84 -3.55
C VAL A 79 10.51 0.32 -2.79
N GLY A 80 9.29 0.68 -3.17
CA GLY A 80 8.39 1.45 -2.33
C GLY A 80 7.68 0.52 -1.35
N HIS A 81 7.63 0.87 -0.07
CA HIS A 81 6.98 0.06 0.96
C HIS A 81 6.20 0.92 1.94
N PHE A 82 4.97 0.51 2.26
CA PHE A 82 4.19 1.06 3.37
C PHE A 82 3.18 0.05 3.90
N SER A 83 2.76 0.24 5.14
CA SER A 83 1.72 -0.58 5.75
C SER A 83 0.37 0.14 5.76
N VAL A 84 -0.70 -0.63 5.60
CA VAL A 84 -2.09 -0.22 5.71
C VAL A 84 -2.68 -0.96 6.90
N ARG A 85 -3.28 -0.20 7.81
CA ARG A 85 -3.88 -0.74 9.02
C ARG A 85 -5.39 -0.51 8.98
N PRO A 86 -6.22 -1.57 9.03
CA PRO A 86 -7.64 -1.41 9.19
C PRO A 86 -8.00 -1.03 10.63
N ASP A 87 -9.11 -0.32 10.79
CA ASP A 87 -9.84 -0.35 12.05
C ASP A 87 -10.34 -1.80 12.25
N PHE A 88 -9.74 -2.48 13.23
CA PHE A 88 -10.02 -3.88 13.53
C PHE A 88 -11.43 -4.10 14.08
N ASP A 89 -11.93 -3.15 14.88
CA ASP A 89 -13.27 -3.27 15.48
C ASP A 89 -14.32 -3.14 14.38
N ARG A 90 -14.13 -2.20 13.45
CA ARG A 90 -14.94 -2.12 12.24
C ARG A 90 -14.80 -3.35 11.37
N LEU A 91 -13.58 -3.80 11.10
CA LEU A 91 -13.30 -4.91 10.19
C LEU A 91 -13.99 -6.22 10.64
N LEU A 92 -14.02 -6.49 11.93
CA LEU A 92 -14.64 -7.70 12.49
C LEU A 92 -16.18 -7.66 12.50
N LEU A 93 -16.78 -6.46 12.44
CA LEU A 93 -18.22 -6.27 12.41
C LEU A 93 -18.80 -6.25 10.98
N LEU A 94 -17.94 -6.18 9.96
CA LEU A 94 -18.38 -6.14 8.58
C LEU A 94 -18.88 -7.52 8.11
N PRO A 95 -19.97 -7.56 7.34
CA PRO A 95 -20.30 -8.70 6.49
C PRO A 95 -19.12 -9.07 5.58
N MET A 96 -18.94 -10.37 5.32
CA MET A 96 -17.76 -10.87 4.57
C MET A 96 -17.67 -10.31 3.14
N ASP A 97 -18.80 -10.02 2.51
CA ASP A 97 -18.92 -9.39 1.20
C ASP A 97 -18.48 -7.91 1.20
N GLU A 98 -18.58 -7.23 2.34
CA GLU A 98 -18.14 -5.83 2.52
C GLU A 98 -16.66 -5.69 2.92
N VAL A 99 -16.01 -6.78 3.34
CA VAL A 99 -14.61 -6.78 3.78
C VAL A 99 -13.67 -6.36 2.65
N ILE A 100 -13.85 -6.88 1.43
CA ILE A 100 -12.98 -6.56 0.29
C ILE A 100 -13.11 -5.07 -0.11
N PRO A 101 -14.33 -4.54 -0.37
CA PRO A 101 -14.56 -3.11 -0.58
C PRO A 101 -13.91 -2.22 0.48
N TYR A 102 -14.10 -2.56 1.76
CA TYR A 102 -13.53 -1.79 2.86
C TYR A 102 -12.00 -1.75 2.80
N VAL A 103 -11.35 -2.90 2.63
CA VAL A 103 -9.88 -2.94 2.59
C VAL A 103 -9.33 -2.25 1.33
N LEU A 104 -9.99 -2.38 0.18
CA LEU A 104 -9.61 -1.65 -1.04
C LEU A 104 -9.68 -0.14 -0.83
N SER A 105 -10.71 0.36 -0.16
CA SER A 105 -10.82 1.80 0.19
C SER A 105 -9.64 2.27 1.06
N LEU A 106 -9.20 1.45 2.01
CA LEU A 106 -8.06 1.76 2.87
C LEU A 106 -6.74 1.79 2.08
N ILE A 107 -6.51 0.79 1.23
CA ILE A 107 -5.30 0.72 0.41
C ILE A 107 -5.25 1.88 -0.58
N TYR A 108 -6.36 2.19 -1.24
CA TYR A 108 -6.46 3.30 -2.19
C TYR A 108 -6.14 4.64 -1.50
N ARG A 109 -6.74 4.90 -0.34
CA ARG A 109 -6.46 6.11 0.46
C ARG A 109 -5.00 6.17 0.89
N ALA A 110 -4.46 5.09 1.44
CA ALA A 110 -3.07 5.03 1.89
C ALA A 110 -2.07 5.19 0.72
N SER A 111 -2.42 4.72 -0.47
CA SER A 111 -1.64 4.90 -1.70
C SER A 111 -1.54 6.37 -2.14
N GLY A 112 -2.36 7.27 -1.58
CA GLY A 112 -2.19 8.72 -1.72
C GLY A 112 -0.81 9.21 -1.28
N VAL A 113 -0.11 8.48 -0.40
CA VAL A 113 1.28 8.78 -0.03
C VAL A 113 2.22 8.80 -1.25
N LEU A 114 1.91 8.05 -2.31
CA LEU A 114 2.71 8.05 -3.54
C LEU A 114 2.65 9.40 -4.25
N ILE A 115 1.48 10.05 -4.23
CA ILE A 115 1.28 11.41 -4.76
C ILE A 115 2.09 12.41 -3.92
N GLU A 116 1.96 12.34 -2.60
CA GLU A 116 2.71 13.22 -1.68
C GLU A 116 4.22 13.08 -1.83
N LYS A 117 4.69 11.86 -2.10
CA LYS A 117 6.11 11.53 -2.24
C LYS A 117 6.58 11.52 -3.69
N LYS A 118 5.79 11.96 -4.68
CA LYS A 118 6.13 12.03 -6.12
C LYS A 118 7.59 12.39 -6.40
N LYS A 119 8.10 13.45 -5.76
CA LYS A 119 9.49 13.92 -5.93
C LYS A 119 10.56 12.87 -5.59
N LYS A 120 10.27 11.93 -4.68
CA LYS A 120 11.19 10.85 -4.26
C LYS A 120 11.08 9.59 -5.12
N LEU A 121 10.00 9.45 -5.89
CA LEU A 121 9.71 8.27 -6.71
C LEU A 121 10.26 8.39 -8.15
N GLY A 122 10.94 9.51 -8.45
CA GLY A 122 11.42 9.80 -9.79
C GLY A 122 10.26 10.10 -10.74
N ALA A 123 10.29 9.53 -11.93
CA ALA A 123 9.23 9.68 -12.96
C ALA A 123 8.04 8.71 -12.77
N PHE A 124 7.88 8.10 -11.59
CA PHE A 124 6.75 7.21 -11.31
C PHE A 124 5.43 7.99 -11.32
N ASP A 125 4.51 7.58 -12.19
CA ASP A 125 3.18 8.15 -12.35
C ASP A 125 2.20 7.55 -11.34
N ALA A 126 2.21 8.14 -10.15
CA ALA A 126 1.31 7.76 -9.07
C ALA A 126 -0.17 8.03 -9.39
N GLU A 127 -0.48 9.00 -10.27
CA GLU A 127 -1.86 9.31 -10.66
C GLU A 127 -2.40 8.22 -11.60
N LEU A 128 -1.57 7.76 -12.55
CA LEU A 128 -1.88 6.61 -13.39
C LEU A 128 -2.05 5.33 -12.56
N PHE A 129 -1.16 5.09 -11.59
CA PHE A 129 -1.30 3.95 -10.67
C PHE A 129 -2.64 3.95 -9.94
N LEU A 130 -3.02 5.07 -9.32
CA LEU A 130 -4.30 5.18 -8.61
C LEU A 130 -5.51 5.03 -9.55
N THR A 131 -5.43 5.62 -10.75
CA THR A 131 -6.49 5.48 -11.76
C THR A 131 -6.67 4.01 -12.16
N ARG A 132 -5.58 3.30 -12.43
CA ARG A 132 -5.61 1.85 -12.74
C ARG A 132 -6.06 1.02 -11.55
N PHE A 133 -5.62 1.34 -10.34
CA PHE A 133 -6.07 0.67 -9.11
C PHE A 133 -7.60 0.65 -9.03
N LYS A 134 -8.24 1.80 -9.24
CA LYS A 134 -9.69 1.93 -9.22
C LYS A 134 -10.34 1.14 -10.37
N ALA A 135 -9.85 1.32 -11.60
CA ALA A 135 -10.43 0.67 -12.78
C ALA A 135 -10.34 -0.88 -12.73
N GLU A 136 -9.19 -1.42 -12.30
CA GLU A 136 -8.99 -2.86 -12.20
C GLU A 136 -9.79 -3.46 -11.04
N SER A 137 -9.96 -2.73 -9.93
CA SER A 137 -10.85 -3.17 -8.83
C SER A 137 -12.30 -3.28 -9.30
N HIS A 138 -12.81 -2.28 -10.02
CA HIS A 138 -14.15 -2.31 -10.63
C HIS A 138 -14.27 -3.45 -11.64
N THR A 139 -13.23 -3.71 -12.44
CA THR A 139 -13.22 -4.82 -13.41
C THR A 139 -13.31 -6.19 -12.72
N LEU A 140 -12.79 -6.31 -11.50
CA LEU A 140 -12.93 -7.50 -10.65
C LEU A 140 -14.28 -7.57 -9.90
N GLY A 141 -15.17 -6.59 -10.11
CA GLY A 141 -16.49 -6.53 -9.49
C GLY A 141 -16.50 -5.91 -8.10
N PHE A 142 -15.45 -5.18 -7.72
CA PHE A 142 -15.37 -4.49 -6.42
C PHE A 142 -15.60 -3.00 -6.56
N GLU A 143 -16.70 -2.52 -6.00
CA GLU A 143 -16.96 -1.10 -5.78
C GLU A 143 -16.47 -0.69 -4.39
N PHE A 144 -15.80 0.47 -4.29
CA PHE A 144 -15.34 0.99 -3.01
C PHE A 144 -15.28 2.52 -3.00
N GLU A 145 -15.29 3.09 -1.79
CA GLU A 145 -15.21 4.53 -1.60
C GLU A 145 -13.81 5.07 -1.96
N SER A 146 -13.71 5.84 -3.04
CA SER A 146 -12.45 6.41 -3.53
C SER A 146 -12.18 7.84 -3.03
N LEU A 147 -12.83 8.27 -1.94
CA LEU A 147 -12.59 9.61 -1.40
C LEU A 147 -11.21 9.64 -0.73
N PHE A 148 -10.29 10.43 -1.29
CA PHE A 148 -9.18 10.96 -0.50
C PHE A 148 -9.78 11.86 0.58
N PRO A 149 -9.34 11.78 1.84
CA PRO A 149 -9.76 12.77 2.81
C PRO A 149 -9.39 14.15 2.25
N THR A 150 -10.40 14.91 1.87
CA THR A 150 -10.27 16.30 1.45
C THR A 150 -9.67 17.08 2.61
N ASN A 151 -8.36 17.32 2.56
CA ASN A 151 -7.67 18.41 3.22
C ASN A 151 -7.93 18.60 4.73
N GLU A 152 -7.23 17.84 5.59
CA GLU A 152 -6.85 18.35 6.92
C GLU A 152 -5.35 18.74 7.03
N LEU A 153 -4.52 18.36 6.05
CA LEU A 153 -3.10 18.75 6.00
C LEU A 153 -2.82 20.07 5.26
N GLY A 154 -3.85 20.74 4.71
CA GLY A 154 -3.74 22.05 4.06
C GLY A 154 -3.77 23.26 5.01
N ARG A 155 -4.06 23.08 6.31
CA ARG A 155 -4.24 24.19 7.28
C ARG A 155 -3.05 24.44 8.23
N LYS A 156 -1.85 23.93 7.93
CA LYS A 156 -0.63 24.29 8.70
C LYS A 156 0.44 25.07 7.93
N LEU A 157 0.14 25.54 6.71
CA LEU A 157 1.03 26.42 5.93
C LEU A 157 0.44 27.81 5.62
N LYS A 158 -0.56 28.25 6.38
CA LYS A 158 -0.97 29.66 6.44
C LYS A 158 -1.17 30.07 7.90
N GLY A 159 -0.04 30.35 8.54
CA GLY A 159 0.05 30.87 9.90
C GLY A 159 1.49 31.31 10.14
N LYS A 160 1.96 32.22 9.28
CA LYS A 160 2.92 33.24 9.70
C LYS A 160 2.13 34.33 10.39
#